data_AF-A0A2S7SRP0-F1
#
_entry.id   AF-A0A2S7SRP0-F1
#
_cell.length_a   1.000
_cell.length_b   1.000
_cell.length_c   1.000
_cell.angle_alpha   90.00
_cell.angle_beta   90.00
_cell.angle_gamma   90.00
#
_symmetry.space_group_name_H-M   'P 1'
#
loop_
_entity.id
_entity.type
_entity.pdbx_description
1 polymer ?
#
loop_
_entity_poly.entity_id
_entity_poly.type
_entity_poly.pdbx_seq_one_letter_code
_entity_poly.pdbx_strand_id
1 'polypeptide(L)'
;MKLKTETSVNGCHLVVTITTNGALLQRLRDNGQGEINVLQGVSYVYQWHAIAGGGGGHYDIESSVDPENAGFPPLKVNKDLAAGERADGVFIFSL
;
A
#
# COMPACT_ATOMS: atom_id res chain seq x y z
N MET A 1 -11.34 5.95 12.72
CA MET A 1 -11.53 5.64 11.28
C MET A 1 -10.74 4.38 10.97
N LYS A 2 -11.08 3.67 9.89
CA LYS A 2 -10.39 2.43 9.52
C LYS A 2 -9.82 2.57 8.12
N LEU A 3 -8.51 2.37 7.97
CA LEU A 3 -7.85 2.26 6.67
C LEU A 3 -7.84 0.80 6.28
N LYS A 4 -8.51 0.48 5.17
CA LYS A 4 -8.52 -0.84 4.55
C LYS A 4 -7.55 -0.83 3.38
N THR A 5 -6.80 -1.90 3.22
CA THR A 5 -5.84 -2.08 2.12
C THR A 5 -5.96 -3.48 1.57
N GLU A 6 -5.98 -3.56 0.25
CA GLU A 6 -5.90 -4.79 -0.53
C GLU A 6 -4.79 -4.67 -1.56
N THR A 7 -4.13 -5.79 -1.83
CA THR A 7 -3.03 -5.90 -2.78
C THR A 7 -3.25 -7.13 -3.65
N SER A 8 -2.90 -7.01 -4.93
CA SER A 8 -2.87 -8.14 -5.86
C SER A 8 -1.58 -8.11 -6.68
N VAL A 9 -1.01 -9.27 -6.98
CA VAL A 9 0.21 -9.40 -7.79
C VAL A 9 0.13 -10.55 -8.77
N ASN A 10 0.82 -10.39 -9.90
CA ASN A 10 1.09 -11.44 -10.88
C ASN A 10 2.52 -11.29 -11.40
N GLY A 11 3.36 -12.32 -11.25
CA GLY A 11 4.74 -12.30 -11.76
C GLY A 11 5.73 -11.41 -11.00
N CYS A 12 5.29 -10.71 -9.95
CA CYS A 12 6.15 -9.89 -9.08
C CYS A 12 5.92 -10.21 -7.59
N HIS A 13 6.82 -9.69 -6.74
CA HIS A 13 6.61 -9.60 -5.30
C HIS A 13 6.30 -8.16 -4.91
N LEU A 14 5.37 -7.98 -3.98
CA LEU A 14 4.98 -6.68 -3.44
C LEU A 14 5.00 -6.71 -1.91
N VAL A 15 5.51 -5.65 -1.30
CA VAL A 15 5.39 -5.42 0.14
C VAL A 15 4.83 -4.03 0.35
N VAL A 16 3.72 -3.94 1.09
CA VAL A 16 3.15 -2.67 1.56
C VAL A 16 3.38 -2.57 3.05
N THR A 17 3.81 -1.41 3.53
CA THR A 17 3.99 -1.12 4.95
C THR A 17 3.34 0.20 5.33
N ILE A 18 2.65 0.19 6.46
CA ILE A 18 2.05 1.38 7.05
C ILE A 18 2.66 1.60 8.42
N THR A 19 3.19 2.81 8.64
CA THR A 19 3.86 3.17 9.89
C THR A 19 3.32 4.49 10.43
N THR A 20 3.46 4.71 11.74
CA THR A 20 3.25 6.01 12.38
C THR A 20 4.29 6.22 13.47
N ASN A 21 4.89 7.41 13.53
CA ASN A 21 5.95 7.74 14.50
C ASN A 21 7.07 6.67 14.56
N GLY A 22 7.41 6.07 13.41
CA GLY A 22 8.41 5.00 13.29
C GLY A 22 7.94 3.60 13.72
N ALA A 23 6.74 3.46 14.26
CA ALA A 23 6.16 2.16 14.63
C ALA A 23 5.46 1.50 13.44
N LEU A 24 5.71 0.21 13.22
CA LEU A 24 5.01 -0.59 12.22
C LEU A 24 3.59 -0.90 12.68
N LEU A 25 2.60 -0.45 11.92
CA LEU A 25 1.19 -0.76 12.16
C LEU A 25 0.75 -1.97 11.34
N GLN A 26 1.19 -2.04 10.08
CA GLN A 26 0.81 -3.11 9.18
C GLN A 26 1.88 -3.38 8.14
N ARG A 27 2.00 -4.64 7.76
CA ARG A 27 2.76 -5.11 6.61
C ARG A 27 1.93 -6.13 5.84
N LEU A 28 1.65 -5.85 4.57
CA LEU A 28 1.03 -6.77 3.63
C LEU A 28 2.08 -7.27 2.64
N ARG A 29 1.89 -8.49 2.14
CA ARG A 29 2.76 -9.09 1.12
C ARG A 29 1.92 -9.69 0.01
N ASP A 30 2.33 -9.45 -1.23
CA ASP A 30 1.77 -10.03 -2.45
C ASP A 30 0.24 -9.85 -2.53
N ASN A 31 -0.54 -10.93 -2.45
CA ASN A 31 -2.02 -10.89 -2.50
C ASN A 31 -2.63 -10.70 -1.10
N GLY A 32 -2.14 -9.70 -0.35
CA GLY A 32 -2.51 -9.45 1.03
C GLY A 32 -3.70 -8.50 1.19
N GLN A 33 -4.44 -8.68 2.27
CA GLN A 33 -5.51 -7.76 2.70
C GLN A 33 -5.35 -7.43 4.18
N GLY A 34 -5.75 -6.23 4.58
CA GLY A 34 -5.88 -5.93 5.99
C GLY A 34 -6.43 -4.55 6.31
N GLU A 35 -6.59 -4.31 7.60
CA GLU A 35 -7.24 -3.12 8.14
C GLU A 35 -6.46 -2.63 9.37
N ILE A 36 -6.33 -1.31 9.50
CA ILE A 36 -5.79 -0.66 10.69
C ILE A 36 -6.69 0.48 11.16
N ASN A 37 -6.64 0.74 12.47
CA ASN A 37 -7.26 1.94 13.03
C ASN A 37 -6.38 3.17 12.77
N VAL A 38 -7.01 4.22 12.28
CA VAL A 38 -6.38 5.51 12.00
C VAL A 38 -7.14 6.64 12.72
N LEU A 39 -6.39 7.61 13.21
CA LEU A 39 -6.83 8.68 14.12
C LEU A 39 -6.63 10.06 13.45
N GLN A 40 -7.52 11.01 13.76
CA GLN A 40 -7.37 12.40 13.30
C GLN A 40 -6.12 13.05 13.89
N GLY A 41 -5.48 13.92 13.10
CA GLY A 41 -4.28 14.64 13.51
C GLY A 41 -3.02 13.79 13.66
N VAL A 42 -3.08 12.49 13.32
CA VAL A 42 -1.90 11.60 13.30
C VAL A 42 -1.39 11.48 11.88
N SER A 43 -0.08 11.59 11.71
CA SER A 43 0.60 11.36 10.43
C SER A 43 0.97 9.90 10.25
N TYR A 44 0.74 9.39 9.04
CA TYR A 44 1.03 8.03 8.65
C TYR A 44 1.91 8.01 7.41
N VAL A 45 2.80 7.03 7.34
CA VAL A 45 3.62 6.77 6.16
C VAL A 45 3.18 5.45 5.57
N TYR A 46 2.62 5.50 4.36
CA TYR A 46 2.22 4.36 3.55
C TYR A 46 3.28 4.14 2.48
N GLN A 47 4.00 3.02 2.51
CA GLN A 47 5.08 2.72 1.59
C GLN A 47 4.83 1.40 0.90
N TRP A 48 5.28 1.29 -0.35
CA TRP A 48 5.29 0.02 -1.05
C TRP A 48 6.57 -0.18 -1.85
N HIS A 49 6.96 -1.45 -1.95
CA HIS A 49 8.10 -1.91 -2.74
C HIS A 49 7.67 -3.12 -3.56
N ALA A 50 7.87 -3.06 -4.87
CA ALA A 50 7.59 -4.14 -5.80
C ALA A 50 8.84 -4.52 -6.59
N ILE A 51 9.01 -5.81 -6.87
CA ILE A 51 10.07 -6.34 -7.72
C ILE A 51 9.51 -7.41 -8.64
N ALA A 52 9.70 -7.23 -9.94
CA ALA A 52 9.28 -8.19 -10.95
C ALA A 52 10.24 -9.38 -11.06
N GLY A 53 9.68 -10.55 -11.36
CA GLY A 53 10.46 -11.73 -11.73
C GLY A 53 11.08 -11.60 -13.13
N GLY A 54 11.68 -12.70 -13.61
CA GLY A 54 12.36 -12.74 -14.92
C GLY A 54 11.43 -12.59 -16.14
N GLY A 55 10.10 -12.70 -15.95
CA GLY A 55 9.10 -12.51 -17.00
C GLY A 55 8.40 -11.14 -16.97
N GLY A 56 8.80 -10.23 -16.07
CA GLY A 56 8.00 -9.05 -15.72
C GLY A 56 6.94 -9.36 -14.67
N GLY A 57 6.06 -8.41 -14.39
CA GLY A 57 4.96 -8.60 -13.47
C GLY A 57 4.00 -7.42 -13.41
N HIS A 58 2.94 -7.59 -12.63
CA HIS A 58 1.89 -6.62 -12.41
C HIS A 58 1.53 -6.57 -10.94
N TYR A 59 1.27 -5.38 -10.41
CA TYR A 59 0.68 -5.25 -9.07
C TYR A 59 -0.42 -4.19 -9.01
N ASP A 60 -1.37 -4.47 -8.13
CA ASP A 60 -2.45 -3.59 -7.72
C ASP A 60 -2.36 -3.30 -6.22
N ILE A 61 -2.63 -2.05 -5.84
CA ILE A 61 -2.83 -1.62 -4.46
C ILE A 61 -4.10 -0.78 -4.43
N GLU A 62 -5.06 -1.18 -3.60
CA GLU A 62 -6.27 -0.40 -3.34
C GLU A 62 -6.37 -0.11 -1.84
N SER A 63 -6.51 1.17 -1.49
CA SER A 63 -6.69 1.60 -0.10
C SER A 63 -7.75 2.69 0.04
N SER A 64 -8.55 2.58 1.09
CA SER A 64 -9.61 3.54 1.43
C SER A 64 -9.80 3.67 2.95
N VAL A 65 -10.26 4.83 3.40
CA VAL A 65 -10.59 5.10 4.82
C VAL A 65 -12.10 5.18 5.02
N ASP A 66 -12.59 4.60 6.11
CA ASP A 66 -14.00 4.60 6.55
C ASP A 66 -14.20 5.54 7.78
N PRO A 67 -15.21 6.46 7.77
CA PRO A 67 -16.14 6.75 6.67
C PRO A 67 -15.43 7.27 5.42
N GLU A 68 -16.04 6.97 4.28
CA GLU A 68 -15.40 7.00 2.96
C GLU A 68 -14.61 8.30 2.73
N ASN A 69 -13.30 8.15 2.56
CA ASN A 69 -12.35 9.22 2.24
C ASN A 69 -12.29 10.36 3.27
N ALA A 70 -12.49 10.07 4.56
CA ALA A 70 -12.38 11.03 5.67
C ALA A 70 -10.94 11.56 5.87
N GLY A 71 -10.44 12.39 4.95
CA GLY A 71 -9.10 12.98 4.98
C GLY A 71 -8.02 12.18 4.24
N PHE A 72 -8.33 10.96 3.78
CA PHE A 72 -7.46 10.15 2.93
C PHE A 72 -8.04 10.10 1.51
N PRO A 73 -7.36 10.65 0.49
CA PRO A 73 -7.77 10.41 -0.89
C PRO A 73 -7.60 8.91 -1.18
N PRO A 74 -8.56 8.26 -1.85
CA PRO A 74 -8.46 6.84 -2.16
C PRO A 74 -7.19 6.60 -2.99
N LEU A 75 -6.37 5.65 -2.54
CA LEU A 75 -5.14 5.29 -3.22
C LEU A 75 -5.43 4.08 -4.10
N LYS A 76 -5.23 4.24 -5.40
CA LYS A 76 -5.26 3.15 -6.37
C LYS A 76 -3.98 3.17 -7.19
N VAL A 77 -3.15 2.14 -7.02
CA VAL A 77 -1.94 1.92 -7.80
C VAL A 77 -2.17 0.68 -8.65
N ASN A 78 -1.99 0.79 -9.96
CA ASN A 78 -2.04 -0.31 -10.91
C ASN A 78 -0.82 -0.15 -11.82
N LYS A 79 0.07 -1.13 -11.83
CA LYS A 79 1.38 -0.97 -12.45
C LYS A 79 1.93 -2.27 -13.02
N ASP A 80 2.23 -2.23 -14.31
CA ASP A 80 3.08 -3.22 -14.99
C ASP A 80 4.56 -2.90 -14.78
N LEU A 81 5.35 -3.96 -14.66
CA LEU A 81 6.80 -3.95 -14.47
C LEU A 81 7.47 -4.83 -15.53
N ALA A 82 8.53 -4.33 -16.15
CA ALA A 82 9.40 -5.12 -16.99
C ALA A 82 10.18 -6.17 -16.16
N ALA A 83 10.79 -7.15 -16.84
CA ALA A 83 11.56 -8.20 -16.17
C ALA A 83 12.69 -7.61 -15.30
N GLY A 84 12.69 -7.99 -14.01
CA GLY A 84 13.65 -7.50 -13.02
C GLY A 84 13.48 -6.03 -12.61
N GLU A 85 12.47 -5.32 -13.12
CA GLU A 85 12.17 -3.95 -12.72
C GLU A 85 11.74 -3.88 -11.26
N ARG A 86 12.07 -2.75 -10.62
CA ARG A 86 11.65 -2.42 -9.26
C ARG A 86 10.81 -1.16 -9.29
N ALA A 87 9.77 -1.12 -8.47
CA ALA A 87 8.99 0.06 -8.25
C ALA A 87 8.81 0.31 -6.76
N ASP A 88 9.03 1.55 -6.37
CA ASP A 88 8.90 2.02 -5.00
C ASP A 88 7.90 3.17 -4.98
N GLY A 89 7.18 3.29 -3.86
CA GLY A 89 6.35 4.47 -3.63
C GLY A 89 6.14 4.75 -2.16
N VAL A 90 5.87 6.02 -1.89
CA VAL A 90 5.55 6.52 -0.56
C VAL A 90 4.41 7.53 -0.67
N PHE A 91 3.43 7.37 0.20
CA PHE A 91 2.33 8.29 0.39
C PHE A 91 2.23 8.62 1.87
N ILE A 92 2.36 9.92 2.18
CA ILE A 92 2.25 10.43 3.55
C ILE A 92 0.91 11.12 3.66
N PHE A 93 0.16 10.79 4.71
CA PHE A 93 -1.16 11.36 4.94
C PHE A 93 -1.44 11.59 6.41
N SER A 94 -2.40 12.46 6.66
CA SER A 94 -3.01 12.71 7.97
C SER A 94 -4.51 12.89 7.75
N LEU A 95 -5.31 12.46 8.73
CA LEU A 95 -6.77 12.60 8.70
C LEU A 95 -7.22 13.88 9.41
#